data_AF-A0A286GRA4-F1
#
_entry.id   AF-A0A286GRA4-F1
#
_cell.length_a   1.000
_cell.length_b   1.000
_cell.length_c   1.000
_cell.angle_alpha   90.00
_cell.angle_beta   90.00
_cell.angle_gamma   90.00
#
_symmetry.space_group_name_H-M   'P 1'
#
loop_
_entity.id
_entity.type
_entity.pdbx_description
1 polymer ?
#
loop_
_entity_poly.entity_id
_entity_poly.type
_entity_poly.pdbx_seq_one_letter_code
_entity_poly.pdbx_strand_id
1 'polypeptide(L)'
;MIKVHLRKKPISNGRTSLYLDYYPAITHPDTGKDTRREFLGLYLFNRPKTPADKEQNAETIALAENLRAKRQIDVQNGAYGFLSKKSLSTCFVAYCEQLAASKTGSNKDGWESALHYLRDFTGGNLKLSNLTAKKCRDFRAYMMDAQSQRNEEPLAVNSTVSYFNKFKAALKQAFKDGLISIDLNTKVESIKPEETRREYLTLAELQALVQTDLPAYPTLKQAALFSALTGLRYSDIEALTWEQIRHDARNGYTINFRQEKTDGVEYMPVSEQAVSLLGKRLDDSQPVLPGLTYSAHWNKILKQWVKDAGITKPVTFHSFRHTYATLQLSLGTDIYTVSKMLGHRELKTTQIYAKIVDQSKRDTVDKIKLTL
;
A
#
# COMPACT_ATOMS: atom_id res chain seq x y z
N MET A 1 -14.86 -37.69 -8.79
CA MET A 1 -14.77 -36.63 -9.82
C MET A 1 -16.19 -36.29 -10.26
N ILE A 2 -16.57 -35.00 -10.26
CA ILE A 2 -17.91 -34.58 -10.68
C ILE A 2 -18.04 -34.79 -12.20
N LYS A 3 -19.13 -35.45 -12.61
CA LYS A 3 -19.47 -35.68 -14.02
C LYS A 3 -20.54 -34.68 -14.46
N VAL A 4 -20.36 -34.11 -15.66
CA VAL A 4 -21.30 -33.18 -16.28
C VAL A 4 -21.96 -33.87 -17.48
N HIS A 5 -23.28 -34.04 -17.39
CA HIS A 5 -24.09 -34.69 -18.41
C HIS A 5 -25.05 -33.70 -19.06
N LEU A 6 -25.15 -33.72 -20.39
CA LEU A 6 -26.21 -33.00 -21.09
C LEU A 6 -27.52 -33.81 -21.01
N ARG A 7 -28.59 -33.15 -20.58
CA ARG A 7 -29.92 -33.76 -20.41
C ARG A 7 -30.99 -32.91 -21.09
N LYS A 8 -32.13 -33.55 -21.36
CA LYS A 8 -33.28 -32.98 -22.04
C LYS A 8 -34.48 -32.97 -21.11
N LYS A 9 -35.24 -31.88 -21.09
CA LYS A 9 -36.52 -31.78 -20.36
C LYS A 9 -37.61 -31.23 -21.27
N PRO A 10 -38.69 -31.97 -21.55
CA PRO A 10 -39.84 -31.44 -22.28
C PRO A 10 -40.42 -30.22 -21.57
N ILE A 11 -40.78 -29.20 -22.34
CA ILE A 11 -41.45 -27.98 -21.86
C ILE A 11 -42.72 -27.72 -22.69
N SER A 12 -43.50 -26.70 -22.30
CA SER A 12 -44.68 -26.27 -23.03
C SER A 12 -44.35 -25.85 -24.47
N ASN A 13 -45.38 -25.74 -25.32
CA ASN A 13 -45.27 -25.31 -26.72
C ASN A 13 -44.46 -26.26 -27.62
N GLY A 14 -44.45 -27.56 -27.32
CA GLY A 14 -43.83 -28.56 -28.19
C GLY A 14 -42.31 -28.41 -28.32
N ARG A 15 -41.65 -27.87 -27.28
CA ARG A 15 -40.21 -27.71 -27.21
C ARG A 15 -39.58 -28.59 -26.13
N THR A 16 -38.28 -28.81 -26.23
CA THR A 16 -37.47 -29.51 -25.23
C THR A 16 -36.33 -28.61 -24.82
N SER A 17 -36.20 -28.31 -23.52
CA SER A 17 -35.09 -27.54 -22.97
C SER A 17 -33.88 -28.43 -22.70
N LEU A 18 -32.69 -27.91 -23.00
CA LEU A 18 -31.41 -28.53 -22.68
C LEU A 18 -30.86 -27.98 -21.36
N TYR A 19 -30.34 -28.88 -20.52
CA TYR A 19 -29.73 -28.53 -19.25
C TYR A 19 -28.56 -29.46 -18.93
N LEU A 20 -27.63 -28.99 -18.10
CA LEU A 20 -26.53 -29.79 -17.57
C LEU A 20 -26.93 -30.39 -16.24
N ASP A 21 -26.68 -31.69 -16.06
CA ASP A 21 -26.86 -32.44 -14.82
C ASP A 21 -25.50 -32.79 -14.23
N TYR A 22 -25.28 -32.40 -12.98
CA TYR A 22 -24.04 -32.60 -12.25
C TYR A 22 -24.18 -33.73 -11.23
N TYR A 23 -23.24 -34.68 -11.24
CA TYR A 23 -23.18 -35.75 -10.25
C TYR A 23 -21.76 -35.93 -9.68
N PRO A 24 -21.55 -35.74 -8.36
CA PRO A 24 -22.50 -35.23 -7.36
C PRO A 24 -22.89 -33.75 -7.61
N ALA A 25 -23.84 -33.23 -6.82
CA ALA A 25 -24.34 -31.86 -6.94
C ALA A 25 -23.22 -30.80 -6.81
N ILE A 26 -23.44 -29.65 -7.45
CA ILE A 26 -22.54 -28.49 -7.43
C ILE A 26 -23.20 -27.32 -6.70
N THR A 27 -22.43 -26.42 -6.08
CA THR A 27 -22.98 -25.26 -5.39
C THR A 27 -23.19 -24.14 -6.41
N HIS A 28 -24.40 -23.59 -6.47
CA HIS A 28 -24.75 -22.55 -7.43
C HIS A 28 -24.04 -21.23 -7.09
N PRO A 29 -23.33 -20.57 -8.03
CA PRO A 29 -22.51 -19.40 -7.74
C PRO A 29 -23.32 -18.20 -7.21
N ASP A 30 -24.53 -17.97 -7.74
CA ASP A 30 -25.35 -16.82 -7.35
C ASP A 30 -26.18 -17.04 -6.07
N THR A 31 -26.52 -18.29 -5.74
CA THR A 31 -27.44 -18.59 -4.62
C THR A 31 -26.79 -19.32 -3.46
N GLY A 32 -25.59 -19.87 -3.63
CA GLY A 32 -24.86 -20.62 -2.62
C GLY A 32 -25.51 -21.95 -2.22
N LYS A 33 -26.61 -22.36 -2.87
CA LYS A 33 -27.30 -23.63 -2.62
C LYS A 33 -26.79 -24.70 -3.57
N ASP A 34 -26.76 -25.95 -3.10
CA ASP A 34 -26.43 -27.08 -3.96
C ASP A 34 -27.52 -27.25 -5.02
N THR A 35 -27.09 -27.26 -6.28
CA THR A 35 -27.87 -27.54 -7.45
C THR A 35 -27.28 -28.73 -8.19
N ARG A 36 -28.17 -29.53 -8.75
CA ARG A 36 -27.79 -30.57 -9.71
C ARG A 36 -27.97 -30.13 -11.15
N ARG A 37 -28.60 -28.99 -11.41
CA ARG A 37 -29.09 -28.63 -12.74
C ARG A 37 -28.74 -27.19 -13.10
N GLU A 38 -28.22 -26.99 -14.31
CA GLU A 38 -28.02 -25.69 -14.97
C GLU A 38 -28.76 -25.69 -16.30
N PHE A 39 -29.84 -24.91 -16.43
CA PHE A 39 -30.59 -24.80 -17.67
C PHE A 39 -29.87 -23.86 -18.64
N LEU A 40 -29.62 -24.32 -19.87
CA LEU A 40 -28.78 -23.59 -20.83
C LEU A 40 -29.52 -22.49 -21.60
N GLY A 41 -30.84 -22.38 -21.43
CA GLY A 41 -31.67 -21.51 -22.29
C GLY A 41 -31.71 -21.95 -23.76
N LEU A 42 -31.26 -23.17 -24.05
CA LEU A 42 -31.27 -23.78 -25.38
C LEU A 42 -32.49 -24.70 -25.50
N TYR A 43 -33.17 -24.60 -26.64
CA TYR A 43 -34.44 -25.29 -26.88
C TYR A 43 -34.43 -26.02 -28.21
N LEU A 44 -34.98 -27.23 -28.22
CA LEU A 44 -35.19 -28.04 -29.41
C LEU A 44 -36.67 -28.08 -29.77
N PHE A 45 -36.97 -28.13 -31.06
CA PHE A 45 -38.30 -28.47 -31.54
C PHE A 45 -38.55 -29.98 -31.35
N ASN A 46 -39.66 -30.36 -30.71
CA ASN A 46 -39.99 -31.78 -30.49
C ASN A 46 -40.34 -32.50 -31.80
N ARG A 47 -40.92 -31.76 -32.76
CA ARG A 47 -41.31 -32.26 -34.09
C ARG A 47 -40.84 -31.25 -35.15
N PRO A 48 -39.55 -31.25 -35.53
CA PRO A 48 -39.05 -30.38 -36.58
C PRO A 48 -39.70 -30.74 -37.92
N LYS A 49 -40.39 -29.78 -38.56
CA LYS A 49 -41.17 -30.02 -39.79
C LYS A 49 -40.40 -29.64 -41.04
N THR A 50 -39.54 -28.62 -40.94
CA THR A 50 -38.74 -28.12 -42.07
C THR A 50 -37.30 -28.64 -42.00
N PRO A 51 -36.55 -28.65 -43.12
CA PRO A 51 -35.11 -28.88 -43.11
C PRO A 51 -34.36 -27.91 -42.18
N ALA A 52 -34.76 -26.63 -42.16
CA ALA A 52 -34.20 -25.61 -41.29
C ALA A 52 -34.42 -25.92 -39.79
N ASP A 53 -35.59 -26.45 -39.39
CA ASP A 53 -35.86 -26.85 -38.01
C ASP A 53 -34.92 -28.00 -37.56
N LYS A 54 -34.59 -28.91 -38.48
CA LYS A 54 -33.68 -30.03 -38.22
C LYS A 54 -32.24 -29.56 -38.08
N GLU A 55 -31.82 -28.65 -38.94
CA GLU A 55 -30.49 -28.01 -38.91
C GLU A 55 -30.31 -27.20 -37.61
N GLN A 56 -31.28 -26.35 -37.27
CA GLN A 56 -31.27 -25.59 -36.02
C GLN A 56 -31.20 -26.49 -34.78
N ASN A 57 -31.94 -27.61 -34.76
CA ASN A 57 -31.85 -28.59 -33.68
C ASN A 57 -30.44 -29.20 -33.60
N ALA A 58 -29.80 -29.52 -34.73
CA ALA A 58 -28.45 -30.09 -34.78
C ALA A 58 -27.40 -29.09 -34.26
N GLU A 59 -27.44 -27.85 -34.72
CA GLU A 59 -26.57 -26.77 -34.24
C GLU A 59 -26.74 -26.51 -32.74
N THR A 60 -27.99 -26.48 -32.27
CA THR A 60 -28.31 -26.27 -30.85
C THR A 60 -27.77 -27.40 -29.98
N ILE A 61 -27.83 -28.65 -30.44
CA ILE A 61 -27.24 -29.80 -29.74
C ILE A 61 -25.71 -29.69 -29.72
N ALA A 62 -25.08 -29.34 -30.85
CA ALA A 62 -23.62 -29.18 -30.93
C ALA A 62 -23.12 -28.09 -29.98
N LEU A 63 -23.80 -26.94 -29.92
CA LEU A 63 -23.51 -25.88 -28.97
C LEU A 63 -23.64 -26.36 -27.52
N ALA A 64 -24.70 -27.11 -27.21
CA ALA A 64 -24.92 -27.65 -25.87
C ALA A 64 -23.84 -28.66 -25.44
N GLU A 65 -23.35 -29.49 -26.36
CA GLU A 65 -22.24 -30.41 -26.09
C GLU A 65 -20.90 -29.67 -25.88
N ASN A 66 -20.64 -28.61 -26.64
CA ASN A 66 -19.48 -27.75 -26.42
C ASN A 66 -19.52 -27.11 -25.02
N LEU A 67 -20.70 -26.63 -24.59
CA LEU A 67 -20.91 -26.10 -23.24
C LEU A 67 -20.69 -27.18 -22.18
N ARG A 68 -21.23 -28.39 -22.36
CA ARG A 68 -21.00 -29.54 -21.46
C ARG A 68 -19.51 -29.87 -21.34
N ALA A 69 -18.78 -29.93 -22.46
CA ALA A 69 -17.35 -30.23 -22.47
C ALA A 69 -16.53 -29.17 -21.74
N LYS A 70 -16.81 -27.88 -22.01
CA LYS A 70 -16.21 -26.77 -21.28
C LYS A 70 -16.45 -26.88 -19.77
N ARG A 71 -17.70 -27.16 -19.37
CA ARG A 71 -18.07 -27.33 -17.95
C ARG A 71 -17.40 -28.52 -17.30
N GLN A 72 -17.20 -29.62 -18.03
CA GLN A 72 -16.46 -30.78 -17.54
C GLN A 72 -15.00 -30.44 -17.24
N ILE A 73 -14.35 -29.65 -18.12
CA ILE A 73 -12.98 -29.15 -17.93
C ILE A 73 -12.93 -28.19 -16.74
N ASP A 74 -13.87 -27.25 -16.66
CA ASP A 74 -13.93 -26.29 -15.55
C ASP A 74 -14.05 -27.03 -14.20
N VAL A 75 -14.89 -28.06 -14.14
CA VAL A 75 -15.11 -28.89 -12.95
C VAL A 75 -13.87 -29.74 -12.62
N GLN A 76 -13.17 -30.27 -13.63
CA GLN A 76 -11.94 -31.05 -13.45
C GLN A 76 -10.76 -30.19 -12.96
N ASN A 77 -10.66 -28.97 -13.47
CA ASN A 77 -9.62 -28.01 -13.10
C ASN A 77 -9.92 -27.28 -11.78
N GLY A 78 -11.06 -27.56 -11.13
CA GLY A 78 -11.52 -26.78 -9.97
C GLY A 78 -11.85 -25.31 -10.28
N ALA A 79 -11.88 -24.95 -11.57
CA ALA A 79 -12.15 -23.60 -12.06
C ALA A 79 -13.66 -23.30 -12.18
N TYR A 80 -14.52 -24.32 -12.09
CA TYR A 80 -15.97 -24.15 -12.10
C TYR A 80 -16.51 -23.70 -10.75
N GLY A 81 -16.34 -22.42 -10.42
CA GLY A 81 -17.00 -21.81 -9.25
C GLY A 81 -16.75 -22.51 -7.91
N PHE A 82 -15.82 -23.45 -7.83
CA PHE A 82 -15.57 -24.29 -6.68
C PHE A 82 -14.16 -24.04 -6.16
N LEU A 83 -14.11 -22.97 -5.40
CA LEU A 83 -13.41 -22.96 -4.14
C LEU A 83 -13.66 -24.29 -3.42
N SER A 84 -12.60 -25.01 -3.02
CA SER A 84 -12.75 -26.24 -2.24
C SER A 84 -13.71 -26.01 -1.06
N LYS A 85 -14.46 -27.01 -0.61
CA LYS A 85 -15.38 -26.89 0.54
C LYS A 85 -14.69 -26.27 1.77
N LYS A 86 -13.37 -26.54 1.90
CA LYS A 86 -12.46 -25.90 2.86
C LYS A 86 -12.31 -24.39 2.62
N SER A 87 -12.03 -23.98 1.38
CA SER A 87 -11.91 -22.57 0.95
C SER A 87 -13.20 -21.75 1.15
N LEU A 88 -14.39 -22.26 0.80
CA LEU A 88 -15.65 -21.52 1.00
C LEU A 88 -16.01 -21.28 2.46
N SER A 89 -15.65 -22.24 3.33
CA SER A 89 -15.85 -22.13 4.78
C SER A 89 -14.80 -21.24 5.46
N THR A 90 -13.70 -20.91 4.78
CA THR A 90 -12.64 -20.07 5.32
C THR A 90 -13.18 -18.70 5.63
N CYS A 91 -12.90 -18.25 6.86
CA CYS A 91 -13.14 -16.87 7.26
C CYS A 91 -12.07 -15.97 6.62
N PHE A 92 -12.50 -15.00 5.82
CA PHE A 92 -11.66 -14.00 5.20
C PHE A 92 -10.90 -13.15 6.25
N VAL A 93 -11.53 -12.88 7.40
CA VAL A 93 -10.86 -12.17 8.51
C VAL A 93 -9.68 -13.00 9.01
N ALA A 94 -9.87 -14.28 9.26
CA ALA A 94 -8.79 -15.19 9.68
C ALA A 94 -7.69 -15.33 8.62
N TYR A 95 -8.06 -15.32 7.34
CA TYR A 95 -7.08 -15.28 6.24
C TYR A 95 -6.27 -13.98 6.26
N CYS A 96 -6.90 -12.82 6.48
CA CYS A 96 -6.21 -11.55 6.63
C CYS A 96 -5.28 -11.53 7.85
N GLU A 97 -5.66 -12.20 8.95
CA GLU A 97 -4.81 -12.36 10.14
C GLU A 97 -3.54 -13.15 9.84
N GLN A 98 -3.66 -14.25 9.08
CA GLN A 98 -2.49 -15.02 8.61
C GLN A 98 -1.57 -14.16 7.73
N LEU A 99 -2.15 -13.36 6.82
CA LEU A 99 -1.36 -12.42 6.01
C LEU A 99 -0.65 -11.38 6.87
N ALA A 100 -1.31 -10.83 7.88
CA ALA A 100 -0.75 -9.85 8.80
C ALA A 100 0.38 -10.44 9.66
N ALA A 101 0.23 -11.68 10.14
CA ALA A 101 1.25 -12.37 10.93
C ALA A 101 2.57 -12.57 10.18
N SER A 102 2.55 -12.65 8.84
CA SER A 102 3.76 -12.72 8.01
C SER A 102 4.52 -11.39 7.86
N LYS A 103 4.00 -10.28 8.39
CA LYS A 103 4.57 -8.94 8.21
C LYS A 103 5.41 -8.53 9.42
N THR A 104 6.34 -7.62 9.19
CA THR A 104 7.27 -7.10 10.19
C THR A 104 7.23 -5.57 10.28
N GLY A 105 7.65 -5.04 11.43
CA GLY A 105 7.76 -3.60 11.71
C GLY A 105 6.47 -2.82 11.45
N SER A 106 6.61 -1.55 11.07
CA SER A 106 5.47 -0.64 10.80
C SER A 106 4.45 -1.16 9.78
N ASN A 107 4.84 -2.08 8.89
CA ASN A 107 3.90 -2.69 7.97
C ASN A 107 2.92 -3.62 8.71
N LYS A 108 3.40 -4.37 9.71
CA LYS A 108 2.58 -5.21 10.58
C LYS A 108 1.56 -4.36 11.34
N ASP A 109 1.99 -3.27 11.98
CA ASP A 109 1.11 -2.35 12.71
C ASP A 109 -0.03 -1.81 11.84
N GLY A 110 0.28 -1.48 10.58
CA GLY A 110 -0.72 -1.05 9.60
C GLY A 110 -1.71 -2.15 9.20
N TRP A 111 -1.28 -3.41 9.15
CA TRP A 111 -2.15 -4.57 8.94
C TRP A 111 -3.03 -4.85 10.16
N GLU A 112 -2.48 -4.78 11.37
CA GLU A 112 -3.23 -4.96 12.61
C GLU A 112 -4.31 -3.88 12.79
N SER A 113 -3.99 -2.63 12.47
CA SER A 113 -4.96 -1.53 12.45
C SER A 113 -6.08 -1.80 11.45
N ALA A 114 -5.74 -2.23 10.22
CA ALA A 114 -6.75 -2.57 9.21
C ALA A 114 -7.64 -3.75 9.63
N LEU A 115 -7.07 -4.75 10.30
CA LEU A 115 -7.79 -5.91 10.82
C LEU A 115 -8.77 -5.54 11.92
N HIS A 116 -8.44 -4.57 12.78
CA HIS A 116 -9.37 -4.08 13.78
C HIS A 116 -10.67 -3.59 13.14
N TYR A 117 -10.57 -2.66 12.18
CA TYR A 117 -11.76 -2.13 11.49
C TYR A 117 -12.50 -3.20 10.70
N LEU A 118 -11.79 -4.16 10.10
CA LEU A 118 -12.43 -5.28 9.41
C LEU A 118 -13.21 -6.17 10.41
N ARG A 119 -12.64 -6.46 11.58
CA ARG A 119 -13.31 -7.23 12.63
C ARG A 119 -14.54 -6.50 13.12
N ASP A 120 -14.44 -5.20 13.40
CA ASP A 120 -15.56 -4.40 13.84
C ASP A 120 -16.72 -4.41 12.82
N PHE A 121 -16.42 -4.15 11.54
CA PHE A 121 -17.41 -4.19 10.46
C PHE A 121 -18.09 -5.55 10.25
N THR A 122 -17.36 -6.65 10.49
CA THR A 122 -17.83 -8.02 10.19
C THR A 122 -18.28 -8.80 11.43
N GLY A 123 -18.11 -8.26 12.63
CA GLY A 123 -18.21 -9.04 13.88
C GLY A 123 -17.16 -10.14 13.97
N GLY A 124 -16.00 -9.96 13.35
CA GLY A 124 -14.89 -10.91 13.31
C GLY A 124 -15.09 -12.11 12.37
N ASN A 125 -16.22 -12.22 11.68
CA ASN A 125 -16.52 -13.37 10.83
C ASN A 125 -17.07 -12.95 9.47
N LEU A 126 -16.28 -13.17 8.42
CA LEU A 126 -16.70 -13.00 7.04
C LEU A 126 -16.26 -14.20 6.22
N LYS A 127 -17.17 -15.14 5.96
CA LYS A 127 -16.87 -16.27 5.06
C LYS A 127 -16.55 -15.77 3.66
N LEU A 128 -15.59 -16.40 2.99
CA LEU A 128 -15.26 -16.10 1.59
C LEU A 128 -16.48 -16.24 0.67
N SER A 129 -17.41 -17.16 0.96
CA SER A 129 -18.69 -17.27 0.23
C SER A 129 -19.55 -16.00 0.26
N ASN A 130 -19.42 -15.20 1.33
CA ASN A 130 -20.21 -13.98 1.55
C ASN A 130 -19.41 -12.73 1.15
N LEU A 131 -18.17 -12.89 0.69
CA LEU A 131 -17.31 -11.82 0.24
C LEU A 131 -17.69 -11.43 -1.19
N THR A 132 -18.51 -10.40 -1.32
CA THR A 132 -19.01 -9.89 -2.61
C THR A 132 -18.48 -8.49 -2.89
N ALA A 133 -18.59 -8.04 -4.14
CA ALA A 133 -18.25 -6.66 -4.51
C ALA A 133 -19.10 -5.63 -3.73
N LYS A 134 -20.36 -5.96 -3.43
CA LYS A 134 -21.21 -5.13 -2.57
C LYS A 134 -20.62 -5.04 -1.16
N LYS A 135 -20.29 -6.19 -0.53
CA LYS A 135 -19.72 -6.22 0.83
C LYS A 135 -18.40 -5.45 0.92
N CYS A 136 -17.59 -5.48 -0.13
CA CYS A 136 -16.35 -4.70 -0.20
C CYS A 136 -16.61 -3.18 -0.30
N ARG A 137 -17.65 -2.76 -1.05
CA ARG A 137 -18.07 -1.35 -1.10
C ARG A 137 -18.69 -0.89 0.21
N ASP A 138 -19.49 -1.74 0.85
CA ASP A 138 -20.06 -1.48 2.18
C ASP A 138 -18.92 -1.28 3.21
N PHE A 139 -17.88 -2.12 3.18
CA PHE A 139 -16.69 -1.94 4.04
C PHE A 139 -15.93 -0.64 3.72
N ARG A 140 -15.80 -0.28 2.44
CA ARG A 140 -15.20 1.00 2.03
C ARG A 140 -15.97 2.19 2.62
N ALA A 141 -17.30 2.16 2.58
CA ALA A 141 -18.14 3.21 3.14
C ALA A 141 -17.96 3.28 4.66
N TYR A 142 -18.06 2.13 5.36
CA TYR A 142 -17.79 2.04 6.79
C TYR A 142 -16.43 2.65 7.18
N MET A 143 -15.37 2.36 6.43
CA MET A 143 -14.02 2.90 6.69
C MET A 143 -13.96 4.44 6.59
N MET A 144 -14.79 5.07 5.75
CA MET A 144 -14.85 6.53 5.62
C MET A 144 -15.53 7.21 6.81
N ASP A 145 -16.41 6.49 7.50
CA ASP A 145 -17.17 6.97 8.66
C ASP A 145 -16.61 6.44 10.00
N ALA A 146 -15.55 5.62 9.95
CA ALA A 146 -14.99 4.97 11.12
C ALA A 146 -14.31 5.97 12.07
N GLN A 147 -14.38 5.70 13.37
CA GLN A 147 -13.68 6.47 14.41
C GLN A 147 -12.28 5.92 14.68
N SER A 148 -11.37 6.80 15.02
CA SER A 148 -10.00 6.50 15.45
C SER A 148 -10.01 5.77 16.79
N GLN A 149 -9.29 4.65 16.85
CA GLN A 149 -9.05 3.90 18.10
C GLN A 149 -8.33 4.69 19.19
N ARG A 150 -7.74 5.85 18.86
CA ARG A 150 -6.87 6.60 19.77
C ARG A 150 -7.60 7.70 20.54
N ASN A 151 -8.65 8.27 19.96
CA ASN A 151 -9.19 9.54 20.46
C ASN A 151 -10.67 9.79 20.13
N GLU A 152 -11.46 8.77 19.76
CA GLU A 152 -12.91 8.87 19.43
C GLU A 152 -13.27 9.87 18.30
N GLU A 153 -12.28 10.55 17.74
CA GLU A 153 -12.41 11.41 16.57
C GLU A 153 -12.54 10.59 15.28
N PRO A 154 -13.06 11.16 14.18
CA PRO A 154 -13.06 10.52 12.88
C PRO A 154 -11.66 10.04 12.45
N LEU A 155 -11.58 8.86 11.83
CA LEU A 155 -10.33 8.33 11.32
C LEU A 155 -9.80 9.23 10.19
N ALA A 156 -8.55 9.67 10.31
CA ALA A 156 -7.92 10.50 9.29
C ALA A 156 -7.91 9.82 7.91
N VAL A 157 -8.25 10.56 6.85
CA VAL A 157 -8.43 10.04 5.49
C VAL A 157 -7.23 9.22 4.99
N ASN A 158 -6.01 9.69 5.22
CA ASN A 158 -4.81 8.97 4.79
C ASN A 158 -4.52 7.69 5.59
N SER A 159 -4.99 7.62 6.84
CA SER A 159 -5.01 6.37 7.63
C SER A 159 -6.02 5.41 7.03
N THR A 160 -7.22 5.89 6.71
CA THR A 160 -8.27 5.14 6.02
C THR A 160 -7.77 4.55 4.70
N VAL A 161 -7.10 5.35 3.87
CA VAL A 161 -6.45 4.89 2.61
C VAL A 161 -5.44 3.79 2.88
N SER A 162 -4.58 3.97 3.87
CA SER A 162 -3.52 3.01 4.21
C SER A 162 -4.10 1.67 4.65
N TYR A 163 -5.11 1.68 5.52
CA TYR A 163 -5.77 0.48 6.03
C TYR A 163 -6.63 -0.21 4.95
N PHE A 164 -7.39 0.57 4.18
CA PHE A 164 -8.18 0.03 3.07
C PHE A 164 -7.31 -0.60 1.97
N ASN A 165 -6.11 -0.06 1.74
CA ASN A 165 -5.15 -0.68 0.82
C ASN A 165 -4.65 -2.04 1.32
N LYS A 166 -4.59 -2.30 2.64
CA LYS A 166 -4.29 -3.64 3.17
C LYS A 166 -5.42 -4.62 2.87
N PHE A 167 -6.67 -4.19 3.07
CA PHE A 167 -7.84 -4.97 2.68
C PHE A 167 -7.84 -5.29 1.18
N LYS A 168 -7.60 -4.29 0.32
CA LYS A 168 -7.44 -4.51 -1.13
C LYS A 168 -6.31 -5.46 -1.46
N ALA A 169 -5.16 -5.38 -0.78
CA ALA A 169 -4.05 -6.32 -0.96
C ALA A 169 -4.46 -7.76 -0.57
N ALA A 170 -5.22 -7.93 0.51
CA ALA A 170 -5.76 -9.22 0.92
C ALA A 170 -6.75 -9.79 -0.11
N LEU A 171 -7.64 -8.96 -0.67
CA LEU A 171 -8.53 -9.38 -1.77
C LEU A 171 -7.75 -9.90 -2.97
N LYS A 172 -6.71 -9.16 -3.38
CA LYS A 172 -5.86 -9.54 -4.51
C LYS A 172 -5.11 -10.84 -4.25
N GLN A 173 -4.61 -11.03 -3.02
CA GLN A 173 -3.91 -12.26 -2.66
C GLN A 173 -4.88 -13.44 -2.58
N ALA A 174 -6.08 -13.27 -2.01
CA ALA A 174 -7.10 -14.31 -1.99
C ALA A 174 -7.49 -14.76 -3.40
N PHE A 175 -7.55 -13.85 -4.37
CA PHE A 175 -7.78 -14.21 -5.78
C PHE A 175 -6.62 -15.02 -6.36
N LYS A 176 -5.37 -14.57 -6.15
CA LYS A 176 -4.16 -15.28 -6.60
C LYS A 176 -4.03 -16.67 -5.98
N ASP A 177 -4.41 -16.82 -4.73
CA ASP A 177 -4.38 -18.10 -4.00
C ASP A 177 -5.55 -19.02 -4.40
N GLY A 178 -6.42 -18.60 -5.32
CA GLY A 178 -7.59 -19.37 -5.76
C GLY A 178 -8.65 -19.50 -4.66
N LEU A 179 -8.64 -18.63 -3.65
CA LEU A 179 -9.62 -18.57 -2.57
C LEU A 179 -10.88 -17.78 -2.94
N ILE A 180 -10.82 -16.96 -3.98
CA ILE A 180 -11.98 -16.36 -4.67
C ILE A 180 -11.79 -16.50 -6.17
N SER A 181 -12.88 -16.73 -6.91
CA SER A 181 -12.84 -16.93 -8.38
C SER A 181 -12.87 -15.62 -9.17
N ILE A 182 -13.25 -14.52 -8.52
CA ILE A 182 -13.37 -13.20 -9.13
C ILE A 182 -12.40 -12.26 -8.43
N ASP A 183 -11.63 -11.50 -9.20
CA ASP A 183 -10.77 -10.45 -8.64
C ASP A 183 -11.62 -9.28 -8.12
N LEU A 184 -12.01 -9.35 -6.85
CA LEU A 184 -12.77 -8.30 -6.17
C LEU A 184 -11.96 -7.01 -5.97
N ASN A 185 -10.62 -7.06 -6.00
CA ASN A 185 -9.79 -5.87 -5.87
C ASN A 185 -10.06 -4.86 -7.00
N THR A 186 -10.26 -5.36 -8.23
CA THR A 186 -10.52 -4.56 -9.42
C THR A 186 -11.93 -3.98 -9.45
N LYS A 187 -12.88 -4.59 -8.74
CA LYS A 187 -14.29 -4.19 -8.71
C LYS A 187 -14.62 -3.12 -7.66
N VAL A 188 -13.63 -2.68 -6.89
CA VAL A 188 -13.81 -1.76 -5.78
C VAL A 188 -12.83 -0.60 -5.92
N GLU A 189 -13.38 0.61 -6.00
CA GLU A 189 -12.57 1.83 -6.13
C GLU A 189 -11.69 2.06 -4.89
N SER A 190 -10.46 2.47 -5.14
CA SER A 190 -9.56 2.89 -4.06
C SER A 190 -10.07 4.18 -3.42
N ILE A 191 -9.73 4.40 -2.15
CA ILE A 191 -9.93 5.68 -1.49
C ILE A 191 -8.83 6.62 -1.97
N LYS A 192 -9.18 7.85 -2.35
CA LYS A 192 -8.21 8.84 -2.80
C LYS A 192 -7.51 9.44 -1.57
N PRO A 193 -6.16 9.47 -1.54
CA PRO A 193 -5.45 10.17 -0.48
C PRO A 193 -5.68 11.67 -0.56
N GLU A 194 -5.70 12.31 0.59
CA GLU A 194 -5.66 13.75 0.70
C GLU A 194 -4.21 14.24 0.70
N GLU A 195 -3.99 15.38 0.06
CA GLU A 195 -2.68 15.99 0.01
C GLU A 195 -2.34 16.59 1.39
N THR A 196 -1.35 16.01 2.06
CA THR A 196 -0.84 16.54 3.33
C THR A 196 0.34 17.45 3.09
N ARG A 197 0.35 18.62 3.74
CA ARG A 197 1.55 19.45 3.81
C ARG A 197 2.59 18.79 4.69
N ARG A 198 3.81 18.66 4.18
CA ARG A 198 4.95 18.19 4.97
C ARG A 198 5.59 19.36 5.68
N GLU A 199 5.66 19.29 7.00
CA GLU A 199 6.31 20.31 7.80
C GLU A 199 7.83 20.27 7.59
N TYR A 200 8.39 21.46 7.40
CA TYR A 200 9.81 21.72 7.25
C TYR A 200 10.16 23.04 7.95
N LEU A 201 11.45 23.19 8.25
CA LEU A 201 12.00 24.38 8.89
C LEU A 201 12.53 25.35 7.84
N THR A 202 12.32 26.64 8.05
CA THR A 202 13.07 27.67 7.32
C THR A 202 14.51 27.71 7.80
N LEU A 203 15.39 28.37 7.06
CA LEU A 203 16.78 28.54 7.49
C LEU A 203 16.88 29.26 8.83
N ALA A 204 16.03 30.28 9.07
CA ALA A 204 15.99 31.02 10.32
C ALA A 204 15.52 30.14 11.50
N GLU A 205 14.51 29.31 11.31
CA GLU A 205 14.04 28.36 12.32
C GLU A 205 15.10 27.29 12.62
N LEU A 206 15.78 26.78 11.59
CA LEU A 206 16.89 25.83 11.77
C LEU A 206 18.05 26.46 12.54
N GLN A 207 18.38 27.73 12.28
CA GLN A 207 19.37 28.49 13.03
C GLN A 207 18.95 28.70 14.50
N ALA A 208 17.66 28.99 14.75
CA ALA A 208 17.13 29.10 16.11
C ALA A 208 17.30 27.79 16.90
N LEU A 209 17.08 26.63 16.27
CA LEU A 209 17.36 25.32 16.89
C LEU A 209 18.84 25.12 17.22
N VAL A 210 19.76 25.55 16.35
CA VAL A 210 21.20 25.48 16.63
C VAL A 210 21.54 26.26 17.90
N GLN A 211 20.94 27.44 18.10
CA GLN A 211 21.15 28.30 19.27
C GLN A 211 20.40 27.83 20.52
N THR A 212 19.42 26.93 20.38
CA THR A 212 18.63 26.43 21.51
C THR A 212 19.32 25.23 22.15
N ASP A 213 19.59 25.33 23.44
CA ASP A 213 20.33 24.31 24.19
C ASP A 213 19.52 23.04 24.41
N LEU A 214 20.21 21.89 24.32
CA LEU A 214 19.67 20.56 24.64
C LEU A 214 20.73 19.69 25.33
N PRO A 215 21.26 20.13 26.50
CA PRO A 215 22.44 19.52 27.11
C PRO A 215 22.21 18.09 27.60
N ALA A 216 20.98 17.75 27.96
CA ALA A 216 20.61 16.40 28.40
C ALA A 216 20.53 15.37 27.25
N TYR A 217 20.39 15.83 26.00
CA TYR A 217 20.23 14.97 24.82
C TYR A 217 21.04 15.51 23.62
N PRO A 218 22.38 15.62 23.76
CA PRO A 218 23.22 16.19 22.71
C PRO A 218 23.16 15.36 21.42
N THR A 219 23.10 14.03 21.53
CA THR A 219 23.02 13.12 20.38
C THR A 219 21.73 13.29 19.58
N LEU A 220 20.61 13.64 20.23
CA LEU A 220 19.36 13.99 19.53
C LEU A 220 19.51 15.27 18.70
N LYS A 221 20.10 16.32 19.30
CA LYS A 221 20.38 17.58 18.61
C LYS A 221 21.34 17.36 17.44
N GLN A 222 22.42 16.62 17.65
CA GLN A 222 23.39 16.26 16.62
C GLN A 222 22.72 15.49 15.48
N ALA A 223 21.94 14.44 15.77
CA ALA A 223 21.23 13.65 14.76
C ALA A 223 20.23 14.48 13.95
N ALA A 224 19.46 15.35 14.61
CA ALA A 224 18.48 16.21 13.97
C ALA A 224 19.14 17.21 13.01
N LEU A 225 20.19 17.89 13.46
CA LEU A 225 20.95 18.85 12.63
C LEU A 225 21.71 18.13 11.50
N PHE A 226 22.29 16.96 11.78
CA PHE A 226 22.93 16.13 10.76
C PHE A 226 21.94 15.70 9.68
N SER A 227 20.72 15.30 10.05
CA SER A 227 19.63 15.02 9.11
C SER A 227 19.23 16.25 8.30
N ALA A 228 19.24 17.45 8.89
CA ALA A 228 18.94 18.70 8.18
C ALA A 228 20.00 19.09 7.15
N LEU A 229 21.26 18.67 7.35
CA LEU A 229 22.37 18.98 6.44
C LEU A 229 22.67 17.89 5.41
N THR A 230 22.24 16.65 5.67
CA THR A 230 22.51 15.50 4.79
C THR A 230 21.25 14.91 4.16
N GLY A 231 20.09 15.13 4.78
CA GLY A 231 18.84 14.49 4.41
C GLY A 231 18.72 13.03 4.88
N LEU A 232 19.66 12.49 5.67
CA LEU A 232 19.59 11.09 6.13
C LEU A 232 18.37 10.83 7.03
N ARG A 233 17.84 9.58 6.99
CA ARG A 233 16.73 9.17 7.87
C ARG A 233 17.26 8.86 9.27
N TYR A 234 16.39 8.94 10.26
CA TYR A 234 16.72 8.58 11.64
C TYR A 234 17.43 7.21 11.75
N SER A 235 16.82 6.16 11.20
CA SER A 235 17.35 4.79 11.27
C SER A 235 18.71 4.67 10.58
N ASP A 236 18.90 5.39 9.48
CA ASP A 236 20.15 5.40 8.73
C ASP A 236 21.26 6.09 9.56
N ILE A 237 20.94 7.15 10.32
CA ILE A 237 21.88 7.83 11.24
C ILE A 237 22.18 6.98 12.48
N GLU A 238 21.17 6.33 13.04
CA GLU A 238 21.30 5.45 14.21
C GLU A 238 22.20 4.25 13.93
N ALA A 239 22.14 3.68 12.72
CA ALA A 239 22.99 2.57 12.28
C ALA A 239 24.36 2.99 11.71
N LEU A 240 24.59 4.30 11.48
CA LEU A 240 25.81 4.77 10.82
C LEU A 240 27.04 4.58 11.71
N THR A 241 28.10 3.99 11.17
CA THR A 241 29.39 3.80 11.86
C THR A 241 30.48 4.71 11.30
N TRP A 242 31.56 4.91 12.05
CA TRP A 242 32.68 5.74 11.61
C TRP A 242 33.38 5.20 10.35
N GLU A 243 33.45 3.88 10.15
CA GLU A 243 34.02 3.24 8.94
C GLU A 243 33.33 3.70 7.65
N GLN A 244 32.03 4.02 7.74
CA GLN A 244 31.21 4.43 6.61
C GLN A 244 31.43 5.90 6.22
N ILE A 245 32.07 6.69 7.09
CA ILE A 245 32.45 8.09 6.82
C ILE A 245 33.91 8.14 6.40
N ARG A 246 34.14 8.45 5.12
CA ARG A 246 35.48 8.53 4.51
C ARG A 246 35.81 9.97 4.15
N HIS A 247 37.06 10.35 4.34
CA HIS A 247 37.58 11.65 3.93
C HIS A 247 38.64 11.47 2.84
N ASP A 248 38.50 12.21 1.75
CA ASP A 248 39.48 12.30 0.68
C ASP A 248 39.95 13.74 0.53
N ALA A 249 41.26 13.96 0.37
CA ALA A 249 41.83 15.32 0.32
C ALA A 249 41.33 16.15 -0.88
N ARG A 250 40.83 15.52 -1.94
CA ARG A 250 40.31 16.20 -3.13
C ARG A 250 38.79 16.37 -3.09
N ASN A 251 38.07 15.40 -2.52
CA ASN A 251 36.61 15.31 -2.60
C ASN A 251 35.90 15.56 -1.27
N GLY A 252 36.64 15.79 -0.18
CA GLY A 252 36.10 15.99 1.16
C GLY A 252 35.49 14.72 1.75
N TYR A 253 34.49 14.90 2.62
CA TYR A 253 33.81 13.78 3.26
C TYR A 253 32.74 13.13 2.39
N THR A 254 32.65 11.80 2.49
CA THR A 254 31.65 10.97 1.83
C THR A 254 31.11 9.93 2.80
N ILE A 255 29.83 9.58 2.64
CA ILE A 255 29.17 8.51 3.40
C ILE A 255 28.81 7.38 2.45
N ASN A 256 29.29 6.18 2.79
CA ASN A 256 29.08 4.96 2.02
C ASN A 256 28.37 3.95 2.90
N PHE A 257 27.07 3.76 2.69
CA PHE A 257 26.26 2.90 3.54
C PHE A 257 25.14 2.23 2.74
N ARG A 258 24.54 1.21 3.33
CA ARG A 258 23.34 0.57 2.80
C ARG A 258 22.14 1.05 3.60
N GLN A 259 21.13 1.60 2.93
CA GLN A 259 19.95 2.13 3.61
C GLN A 259 19.14 1.02 4.28
N GLU A 260 18.72 1.23 5.53
CA GLU A 260 17.93 0.27 6.31
C GLU A 260 16.57 -0.03 5.64
N LYS A 261 15.92 1.01 5.12
CA LYS A 261 14.54 0.89 4.61
C LYS A 261 14.43 0.34 3.18
N THR A 262 15.40 0.67 2.33
CA THR A 262 15.32 0.41 0.88
C THR A 262 16.41 -0.56 0.42
N ASP A 263 17.34 -0.94 1.29
CA ASP A 263 18.44 -1.85 1.00
C ASP A 263 19.37 -1.37 -0.15
N GLY A 264 19.27 -0.09 -0.52
CA GLY A 264 20.09 0.53 -1.56
C GLY A 264 21.46 0.93 -1.02
N VAL A 265 22.50 0.69 -1.82
CA VAL A 265 23.86 1.21 -1.54
C VAL A 265 23.90 2.67 -1.96
N GLU A 266 24.21 3.54 -1.02
CA GLU A 266 24.32 4.98 -1.24
C GLU A 266 25.78 5.42 -1.10
N TYR A 267 26.18 6.30 -2.00
CA TYR A 267 27.45 7.02 -1.98
C TYR A 267 27.09 8.49 -2.06
N MET A 268 27.31 9.24 -0.97
CA MET A 268 26.91 10.65 -0.92
C MET A 268 28.02 11.54 -0.36
N PRO A 269 28.35 12.66 -1.02
CA PRO A 269 29.21 13.68 -0.44
C PRO A 269 28.52 14.38 0.72
N VAL A 270 29.26 14.71 1.77
CA VAL A 270 28.73 15.45 2.93
C VAL A 270 29.66 16.60 3.30
N SER A 271 29.07 17.67 3.84
CA SER A 271 29.84 18.85 4.20
C SER A 271 30.68 18.61 5.46
N GLU A 272 31.80 19.31 5.55
CA GLU A 272 32.63 19.45 6.76
C GLU A 272 31.77 19.80 7.98
N GLN A 273 30.84 20.74 7.79
CA GLN A 273 29.90 21.16 8.84
C GLN A 273 29.05 19.98 9.34
N ALA A 274 28.50 19.16 8.45
CA ALA A 274 27.72 18.00 8.84
C ALA A 274 28.57 17.01 9.65
N VAL A 275 29.79 16.71 9.22
CA VAL A 275 30.68 15.80 9.96
C VAL A 275 31.11 16.37 11.31
N SER A 276 31.35 17.69 11.40
CA SER A 276 31.71 18.35 12.66
C SER A 276 30.63 18.21 13.74
N LEU A 277 29.36 18.07 13.35
CA LEU A 277 28.24 17.87 14.29
C LEU A 277 28.33 16.50 14.99
N LEU A 278 28.97 15.50 14.39
CA LEU A 278 29.11 14.17 14.98
C LEU A 278 30.14 14.14 16.12
N GLY A 279 30.93 15.20 16.28
CA GLY A 279 31.95 15.31 17.31
C GLY A 279 33.23 14.54 16.98
N LYS A 280 33.93 14.09 18.01
CA LYS A 280 35.22 13.40 17.86
C LYS A 280 35.01 11.99 17.32
N ARG A 281 35.76 11.64 16.26
CA ARG A 281 35.81 10.28 15.71
C ARG A 281 36.22 9.26 16.77
N LEU A 282 35.44 8.19 16.88
CA LEU A 282 35.72 7.00 17.70
C LEU A 282 36.32 5.90 16.81
N ASP A 283 36.38 4.67 17.32
CA ASP A 283 36.80 3.51 16.53
C ASP A 283 35.85 3.28 15.33
N ASP A 284 36.40 2.76 14.23
CA ASP A 284 35.70 2.64 12.95
C ASP A 284 34.39 1.83 13.04
N SER A 285 34.36 0.78 13.88
CA SER A 285 33.18 -0.07 14.06
C SER A 285 32.11 0.54 14.97
N GLN A 286 32.40 1.65 15.66
CA GLN A 286 31.47 2.27 16.59
C GLN A 286 30.43 3.13 15.84
N PRO A 287 29.20 3.23 16.38
CA PRO A 287 28.22 4.19 15.88
C PRO A 287 28.74 5.63 15.93
N VAL A 288 28.34 6.45 14.97
CA VAL A 288 28.73 7.87 14.93
C VAL A 288 28.11 8.68 16.07
N LEU A 289 26.95 8.25 16.57
CA LEU A 289 26.23 8.85 17.70
C LEU A 289 25.79 7.77 18.69
N PRO A 290 26.72 7.27 19.54
CA PRO A 290 26.40 6.24 20.53
C PRO A 290 25.26 6.68 21.46
N GLY A 291 24.30 5.78 21.72
CA GLY A 291 23.16 6.05 22.59
C GLY A 291 22.00 6.82 21.94
N LEU A 292 22.09 7.13 20.64
CA LEU A 292 20.93 7.56 19.84
C LEU A 292 19.90 6.41 19.81
N THR A 293 18.67 6.66 20.28
CA THR A 293 17.62 5.63 20.36
C THR A 293 16.25 6.17 19.99
N TYR A 294 15.51 5.44 19.15
CA TYR A 294 14.15 5.86 18.78
C TYR A 294 13.13 5.47 19.86
N SER A 295 12.47 6.46 20.47
CA SER A 295 11.40 6.18 21.45
C SER A 295 10.35 7.30 21.53
N ALA A 296 9.20 7.00 22.13
CA ALA A 296 8.18 8.00 22.44
C ALA A 296 8.73 9.12 23.35
N HIS A 297 9.64 8.77 24.26
CA HIS A 297 10.33 9.72 25.13
C HIS A 297 11.16 10.71 24.32
N TRP A 298 12.02 10.21 23.42
CA TRP A 298 12.86 11.06 22.57
C TRP A 298 12.03 11.96 21.64
N ASN A 299 10.89 11.46 21.14
CA ASN A 299 9.95 12.28 20.37
C ASN A 299 9.34 13.42 21.21
N LYS A 300 9.06 13.20 22.49
CA LYS A 300 8.58 14.25 23.41
C LYS A 300 9.68 15.30 23.65
N ILE A 301 10.91 14.86 23.88
CA ILE A 301 12.06 15.76 24.04
C ILE A 301 12.29 16.60 22.79
N LEU A 302 12.25 16.00 21.60
CA LEU A 302 12.37 16.71 20.33
C LEU A 302 11.31 17.80 20.18
N LYS A 303 10.04 17.48 20.49
CA LYS A 303 8.94 18.46 20.45
C LYS A 303 9.16 19.61 21.43
N GLN A 304 9.64 19.31 22.63
CA GLN A 304 9.93 20.33 23.64
C GLN A 304 11.07 21.24 23.18
N TRP A 305 12.18 20.67 22.71
CA TRP A 305 13.32 21.44 22.17
C TRP A 305 12.92 22.35 21.01
N VAL A 306 12.08 21.87 20.10
CA VAL A 306 11.53 22.69 19.00
C VAL A 306 10.68 23.85 19.52
N LYS A 307 9.86 23.59 20.53
CA LYS A 307 9.03 24.62 21.17
C LYS A 307 9.90 25.66 21.90
N ASP A 308 10.95 25.23 22.57
CA ASP A 308 11.89 26.11 23.28
C ASP A 308 12.64 27.04 22.31
N ALA A 309 12.84 26.62 21.07
CA ALA A 309 13.36 27.44 19.98
C ALA A 309 12.32 28.42 19.38
N GLY A 310 11.12 28.50 19.94
CA GLY A 310 10.03 29.39 19.48
C GLY A 310 9.30 28.89 18.24
N ILE A 311 9.48 27.63 17.83
CA ILE A 311 8.87 27.07 16.62
C ILE A 311 7.53 26.43 16.97
N THR A 312 6.45 26.91 16.34
CA THR A 312 5.07 26.45 16.60
C THR A 312 4.62 25.31 15.69
N LYS A 313 5.38 25.00 14.64
CA LYS A 313 5.08 23.92 13.70
C LYS A 313 5.16 22.55 14.37
N PRO A 314 4.31 21.57 13.99
CA PRO A 314 4.40 20.22 14.50
C PRO A 314 5.55 19.44 13.85
N VAL A 315 6.79 19.76 14.28
CA VAL A 315 8.03 19.15 13.79
C VAL A 315 8.18 17.74 14.37
N THR A 316 8.50 16.78 13.50
CA THR A 316 8.96 15.44 13.88
C THR A 316 10.39 15.24 13.41
N PHE A 317 11.07 14.17 13.81
CA PHE A 317 12.43 13.93 13.31
C PHE A 317 12.50 13.88 11.77
N HIS A 318 11.47 13.34 11.11
CA HIS A 318 11.46 13.29 9.64
C HIS A 318 11.35 14.67 8.98
N SER A 319 10.90 15.68 9.70
CA SER A 319 10.85 17.07 9.23
C SER A 319 12.25 17.65 8.96
N PHE A 320 13.31 17.17 9.61
CA PHE A 320 14.69 17.60 9.31
C PHE A 320 15.14 17.15 7.91
N ARG A 321 14.77 15.95 7.50
CA ARG A 321 14.96 15.50 6.11
C ARG A 321 14.12 16.30 5.12
N HIS A 322 12.89 16.69 5.48
CA HIS A 322 12.08 17.60 4.64
C HIS A 322 12.71 18.99 4.55
N THR A 323 13.32 19.45 5.63
CA THR A 323 14.08 20.70 5.71
C THR A 323 15.25 20.68 4.75
N TYR A 324 16.09 19.63 4.78
CA TYR A 324 17.17 19.44 3.80
C TYR A 324 16.65 19.55 2.36
N ALA A 325 15.63 18.74 2.03
CA ALA A 325 15.10 18.68 0.68
C ALA A 325 14.53 20.03 0.20
N THR A 326 13.76 20.71 1.05
CA THR A 326 13.10 21.96 0.71
C THR A 326 14.10 23.11 0.63
N LEU A 327 15.05 23.19 1.57
CA LEU A 327 16.09 24.22 1.55
C LEU A 327 17.00 24.07 0.33
N GLN A 328 17.47 22.86 0.02
CA GLN A 328 18.31 22.63 -1.17
C GLN A 328 17.62 23.07 -2.46
N LEU A 329 16.34 22.72 -2.63
CA LEU A 329 15.55 23.16 -3.79
C LEU A 329 15.35 24.67 -3.81
N SER A 330 15.04 25.28 -2.66
CA SER A 330 14.84 26.74 -2.56
C SER A 330 16.11 27.53 -2.84
N LEU A 331 17.27 26.96 -2.54
CA LEU A 331 18.60 27.52 -2.81
C LEU A 331 19.12 27.18 -4.22
N GLY A 332 18.27 26.59 -5.09
CA GLY A 332 18.56 26.38 -6.50
C GLY A 332 19.23 25.05 -6.86
N THR A 333 19.37 24.11 -5.91
CA THR A 333 19.83 22.76 -6.23
C THR A 333 18.80 22.06 -7.12
N ASP A 334 19.25 21.40 -8.18
CA ASP A 334 18.33 20.71 -9.08
C ASP A 334 17.63 19.52 -8.38
N ILE A 335 16.38 19.28 -8.78
CA ILE A 335 15.53 18.25 -8.16
C ILE A 335 16.10 16.85 -8.29
N TYR A 336 16.85 16.56 -9.35
CA TYR A 336 17.43 15.24 -9.57
C TYR A 336 18.57 15.00 -8.57
N THR A 337 19.47 15.96 -8.39
CA THR A 337 20.52 15.92 -7.36
C THR A 337 19.92 15.78 -5.97
N VAL A 338 18.94 16.60 -5.60
CA VAL A 338 18.25 16.45 -4.30
C VAL A 338 17.64 15.06 -4.14
N SER A 339 17.02 14.52 -5.20
CA SER A 339 16.45 13.17 -5.20
C SER A 339 17.51 12.09 -4.95
N LYS A 340 18.70 12.24 -5.52
CA LYS A 340 19.82 11.30 -5.34
C LYS A 340 20.46 11.42 -3.96
N MET A 341 20.66 12.64 -3.46
CA MET A 341 21.14 12.86 -2.08
C MET A 341 20.18 12.30 -1.02
N LEU A 342 18.89 12.27 -1.33
CA LEU A 342 17.88 11.64 -0.49
C LEU A 342 17.83 10.10 -0.67
N GLY A 343 18.47 9.52 -1.69
CA GLY A 343 18.35 8.09 -2.02
C GLY A 343 16.92 7.69 -2.40
N HIS A 344 16.21 8.57 -3.12
CA HIS A 344 14.89 8.26 -3.66
C HIS A 344 15.02 7.48 -4.98
N ARG A 345 14.35 6.32 -5.05
CA ARG A 345 14.27 5.49 -6.27
C ARG A 345 13.47 6.17 -7.39
N GLU A 346 12.40 6.88 -7.02
CA GLU A 346 11.51 7.57 -7.96
C GLU A 346 11.51 9.08 -7.70
N LEU A 347 11.70 9.86 -8.75
CA LEU A 347 11.70 11.33 -8.70
C LEU A 347 10.37 11.89 -8.17
N LYS A 348 9.26 11.18 -8.41
CA LYS A 348 7.93 11.51 -7.89
C LYS A 348 7.91 11.74 -6.38
N THR A 349 8.77 11.03 -5.64
CA THR A 349 8.91 11.21 -4.18
C THR A 349 9.52 12.55 -3.82
N THR A 350 10.35 13.12 -4.68
CA THR A 350 11.01 14.43 -4.47
C THR A 350 10.15 15.58 -4.99
N GLN A 351 9.30 15.34 -5.98
CA GLN A 351 8.38 16.36 -6.55
C GLN A 351 7.47 17.01 -5.51
N ILE A 352 7.14 16.31 -4.42
CA ILE A 352 6.36 16.87 -3.33
C ILE A 352 7.02 18.11 -2.68
N TYR A 353 8.36 18.20 -2.67
CA TYR A 353 9.07 19.35 -2.13
C TYR A 353 9.16 20.50 -3.14
N ALA A 354 9.24 20.17 -4.44
CA ALA A 354 9.21 21.18 -5.49
C ALA A 354 7.91 21.99 -5.46
N LYS A 355 6.76 21.35 -5.18
CA LYS A 355 5.47 22.04 -4.99
C LYS A 355 5.51 23.09 -3.87
N ILE A 356 6.28 22.84 -2.81
CA ILE A 356 6.42 23.76 -1.67
C ILE A 356 7.21 25.00 -2.09
N VAL A 357 8.31 24.81 -2.82
CA VAL A 357 9.10 25.92 -3.37
C VAL A 357 8.30 26.67 -4.44
N ASP A 358 7.50 25.97 -5.24
CA ASP A 358 6.64 26.55 -6.27
C ASP A 358 5.55 27.49 -5.71
N GLN A 359 5.09 27.27 -4.48
CA GLN A 359 4.20 28.22 -3.80
C GLN A 359 4.90 29.53 -3.40
N SER A 360 6.23 29.57 -3.45
CA SER A 360 7.08 30.73 -3.17
C SER A 360 7.50 31.52 -4.43
N LYS A 361 6.90 31.25 -5.61
CA LYS A 361 7.22 31.81 -6.95
C LYS A 361 7.05 33.34 -7.11
N ARG A 362 7.71 34.16 -6.29
CA ARG A 362 7.99 35.56 -6.66
C ARG A 362 9.25 35.66 -7.52
N ASP A 363 10.25 34.82 -7.26
CA ASP A 363 11.57 34.91 -7.90
C ASP A 363 11.63 34.39 -9.35
N THR A 364 10.54 33.83 -9.87
CA THR A 364 10.50 33.30 -11.24
C THR A 364 9.91 34.30 -12.23
N VAL A 365 9.20 35.33 -11.75
CA VAL A 365 8.49 36.30 -12.60
C VAL A 365 9.47 37.14 -13.43
N ASP A 366 10.67 37.41 -12.91
CA ASP A 366 11.67 38.29 -13.54
C ASP A 366 12.86 37.56 -14.18
N LYS A 367 12.78 36.23 -14.36
CA LYS A 367 13.86 35.47 -15.02
C LYS A 367 13.94 35.72 -16.52
N ILE A 368 12.81 36.02 -17.14
CA ILE A 368 12.76 36.40 -18.56
C ILE A 368 12.82 37.92 -18.63
N LYS A 369 14.01 38.47 -18.88
CA LYS A 369 14.20 39.89 -19.14
C LYS A 369 14.32 40.10 -20.64
N LEU A 370 13.34 40.81 -21.21
CA LEU A 370 13.44 41.33 -22.56
C LEU A 370 14.14 42.68 -22.49
N THR A 371 15.11 42.92 -23.36
CA THR A 371 15.59 44.28 -23.61
C THR A 371 14.49 44.97 -24.42
N LEU A 372 13.75 45.90 -23.81
CA LEU A 372 12.71 46.71 -24.45
C LEU A 372 13.25 48.10 -24.76
#